data_AF-A0AAP8GCV5-F1
#
_entry.id   AF-A0AAP8GCV5-F1
#
_cell.length_a   1.000
_cell.length_b   1.000
_cell.length_c   1.000
_cell.angle_alpha   90.00
_cell.angle_beta   90.00
_cell.angle_gamma   90.00
#
_symmetry.space_group_name_H-M   'P 1'
#
loop_
_entity.id
_entity.type
_entity.pdbx_description
1 polymer ?
#
loop_
_entity_poly.entity_id
_entity_poly.type
_entity_poly.pdbx_seq_one_letter_code
_entity_poly.pdbx_strand_id
1 'polypeptide(L)'
;MNDLLTYIVAIFNLPSQAVIERRDIAQSSWQEDGFEVRQEVATYYFSNGVVVRRMSEEDSFPSQAACAECWITYEVPSNGEAPVEVLSAVRRFDSRCREAFWLKFHSAN
;
A
#
# COMPACT_ATOMS: atom_id res chain seq x y z
N MET A 1 -6.81 19.03 5.04
CA MET A 1 -7.34 17.70 5.35
C MET A 1 -6.55 16.72 4.51
N ASN A 2 -5.89 15.73 5.13
CA ASN A 2 -5.01 14.83 4.40
C ASN A 2 -5.80 13.62 3.86
N ASP A 3 -5.60 13.26 2.60
CA ASP A 3 -6.18 12.07 1.99
C ASP A 3 -5.11 10.97 1.96
N LEU A 4 -5.50 9.70 2.17
CA LEU A 4 -4.60 8.55 2.04
C LEU A 4 -3.87 8.56 0.69
N LEU A 5 -4.51 9.02 -0.39
CA LEU A 5 -3.91 9.22 -1.70
C LEU A 5 -2.60 10.01 -1.62
N THR A 6 -2.54 11.11 -0.86
CA THR A 6 -1.34 11.96 -0.72
C THR A 6 -0.13 11.16 -0.27
N TYR A 7 -0.33 10.22 0.65
CA TYR A 7 0.73 9.38 1.18
C TYR A 7 1.07 8.24 0.22
N ILE A 8 0.05 7.63 -0.42
CA ILE A 8 0.30 6.58 -1.41
C ILE A 8 1.12 7.14 -2.58
N VAL A 9 0.80 8.31 -3.12
CA VAL A 9 1.60 8.88 -4.24
C VAL A 9 3.05 9.16 -3.84
N ALA A 10 3.31 9.56 -2.58
CA ALA A 10 4.65 9.73 -2.05
C ALA A 10 5.42 8.39 -1.97
N ILE A 11 4.76 7.28 -1.62
CA ILE A 11 5.35 5.93 -1.63
C ILE A 11 5.84 5.53 -3.04
N PHE A 12 5.18 6.02 -4.09
CA PHE A 12 5.58 5.80 -5.49
C PHE A 12 6.55 6.86 -6.04
N ASN A 13 7.11 7.72 -5.19
CA ASN A 13 7.99 8.84 -5.58
C ASN A 13 7.33 9.81 -6.59
N LEU A 14 6.00 9.93 -6.55
CA LEU A 14 5.26 10.91 -7.31
C LEU A 14 5.18 12.24 -6.54
N PRO A 15 4.96 13.39 -7.22
CA PRO A 15 4.82 14.66 -6.54
C PRO A 15 3.78 14.62 -5.42
N SER A 16 4.21 14.93 -4.21
CA SER A 16 3.39 14.93 -3.00
C SER A 16 3.91 15.96 -2.01
N GLN A 17 3.03 16.44 -1.15
CA GLN A 17 3.40 17.26 0.00
C GLN A 17 3.85 16.41 1.20
N ALA A 18 3.62 15.10 1.17
CA ALA A 18 4.03 14.19 2.24
C ALA A 18 5.48 13.73 2.04
N VAL A 19 6.28 13.80 3.11
CA VAL A 19 7.70 13.42 3.10
C VAL A 19 7.89 12.16 3.95
N ILE A 20 8.47 11.12 3.36
CA ILE A 20 8.81 9.87 4.04
C ILE A 20 10.13 10.06 4.80
N GLU A 21 10.12 9.85 6.11
CA GLU A 21 11.31 9.92 6.96
C GLU A 21 11.94 8.54 7.19
N ARG A 22 11.09 7.51 7.30
CA ARG A 22 11.53 6.14 7.55
C ARG A 22 10.62 5.15 6.84
N ARG A 23 11.22 4.05 6.39
CA ARG A 23 10.52 2.88 5.85
C ARG A 23 11.05 1.62 6.53
N ASP A 24 10.13 0.84 7.09
CA ASP A 24 10.40 -0.49 7.62
C ASP A 24 9.73 -1.53 6.72
N ILE A 25 10.38 -2.65 6.45
CA ILE A 25 9.86 -3.72 5.59
C ILE A 25 10.01 -5.05 6.32
N ALA A 26 8.92 -5.82 6.36
CA ALA A 26 8.90 -7.21 6.78
C ALA A 26 8.40 -8.06 5.63
N GLN A 27 9.01 -9.23 5.44
CA GLN A 27 8.62 -10.20 4.43
C GLN A 27 8.40 -11.56 5.12
N SER A 28 7.38 -12.27 4.67
CA SER A 28 7.06 -13.61 5.12
C SER A 28 6.56 -14.46 3.95
N SER A 29 6.69 -15.78 4.09
CA SER A 29 6.15 -16.73 3.12
C SER A 29 5.70 -18.00 3.82
N TRP A 30 4.63 -18.60 3.31
CA TRP A 30 4.09 -19.86 3.82
C TRP A 30 3.51 -20.69 2.67
N GLN A 31 3.18 -21.94 2.96
CA GLN A 31 2.50 -22.83 2.02
C GLN A 31 1.01 -22.83 2.33
N GLU A 32 0.19 -22.63 1.31
CA GLU A 32 -1.27 -22.67 1.38
C GLU A 32 -1.80 -23.39 0.14
N ASP A 33 -2.59 -24.45 0.34
CA ASP A 33 -3.16 -25.27 -0.75
C ASP A 33 -2.15 -25.76 -1.82
N GLY A 34 -0.88 -25.96 -1.42
CA GLY A 34 0.20 -26.41 -2.30
C GLY A 34 0.86 -25.30 -3.12
N PHE A 35 0.52 -24.04 -2.86
CA PHE A 35 1.13 -22.86 -3.46
C PHE A 35 1.90 -22.08 -2.39
N GLU A 36 3.03 -21.48 -2.78
CA GLU A 36 3.75 -20.56 -1.91
C GLU A 36 3.03 -19.22 -1.91
N VAL A 37 2.59 -18.76 -0.74
CA VAL A 37 2.10 -17.41 -0.51
C VAL A 37 3.25 -16.55 -0.01
N ARG A 38 3.42 -15.37 -0.60
CA ARG A 38 4.40 -14.37 -0.20
C ARG A 38 3.68 -13.11 0.25
N GLN A 39 4.10 -12.60 1.40
CA GLN A 39 3.59 -11.34 1.93
C GLN A 39 4.74 -10.37 2.18
N GLU A 40 4.51 -9.13 1.79
CA GLU A 40 5.34 -7.99 2.18
C GLU A 40 4.50 -6.99 2.96
N VAL A 41 4.99 -6.58 4.12
CA VAL A 41 4.43 -5.49 4.92
C VAL A 41 5.46 -4.37 5.00
N ALA A 42 5.18 -3.25 4.35
CA ALA A 42 5.98 -2.04 4.42
C ALA A 42 5.26 -0.98 5.28
N THR A 43 5.96 -0.43 6.28
CA THR A 43 5.45 0.66 7.12
C THR A 43 6.24 1.93 6.82
N TYR A 44 5.53 2.98 6.44
CA TYR A 44 6.08 4.29 6.07
C TYR A 44 5.73 5.30 7.15
N TYR A 45 6.76 5.98 7.65
CA TYR A 45 6.64 7.04 8.65
C TYR A 45 6.86 8.38 7.96
N PHE A 46 5.87 9.25 8.03
CA PHE A 46 5.91 10.57 7.41
C PHE A 46 6.24 11.67 8.42
N SER A 47 6.88 12.74 7.95
CA SER A 47 7.33 13.85 8.79
C SER A 47 6.21 14.62 9.49
N ASN A 48 4.96 14.47 9.04
CA ASN A 48 3.79 15.02 9.71
C ASN A 48 3.17 14.08 10.75
N GLY A 49 3.88 13.00 11.12
CA GLY A 49 3.47 12.03 12.12
C GLY A 49 2.50 10.96 11.62
N VAL A 50 2.07 11.01 10.36
CA VAL A 50 1.23 9.95 9.79
C VAL A 50 2.05 8.70 9.51
N VAL A 51 1.46 7.55 9.80
CA VAL A 51 2.02 6.23 9.49
C VAL A 51 1.11 5.56 8.49
N VAL A 52 1.65 5.10 7.36
CA VAL A 52 0.92 4.29 6.38
C VAL A 52 1.54 2.91 6.33
N ARG A 53 0.71 1.88 6.47
CA ARG A 53 1.08 0.49 6.25
C ARG A 53 0.58 0.06 4.88
N ARG A 54 1.49 -0.49 4.07
CA ARG A 54 1.20 -1.20 2.84
C ARG A 54 1.45 -2.69 3.06
N MET A 55 0.42 -3.50 2.89
CA MET A 55 0.52 -4.95 2.82
C MET A 55 0.29 -5.37 1.37
N SER A 56 1.13 -6.26 0.84
CA SER A 56 0.86 -6.96 -0.40
C SER A 56 1.05 -8.46 -0.23
N GLU A 57 0.11 -9.24 -0.74
CA GLU A 57 0.09 -10.69 -0.70
C GLU A 57 -0.13 -11.23 -2.12
N GLU A 58 0.65 -12.23 -2.49
CA GLU A 58 0.52 -12.95 -3.76
C GLU A 58 0.88 -14.41 -3.56
N ASP A 59 0.18 -15.29 -4.26
CA ASP A 59 0.51 -16.71 -4.29
C ASP A 59 1.30 -17.08 -5.57
N SER A 60 1.84 -18.29 -5.57
CA SER A 60 2.55 -18.86 -6.71
C SER A 60 1.62 -19.57 -7.70
N PHE A 61 0.31 -19.32 -7.67
CA PHE A 61 -0.64 -19.95 -8.59
C PHE A 61 -0.36 -19.51 -10.03
N PRO A 62 -0.24 -20.45 -10.99
CA PRO A 62 0.02 -20.11 -12.37
C PRO A 62 -1.19 -19.39 -13.00
N SER A 63 -1.01 -18.13 -13.37
CA SER A 63 -2.03 -17.33 -14.04
C SER A 63 -1.65 -17.04 -15.50
N GLN A 64 -2.63 -17.15 -16.40
CA GLN A 64 -2.52 -16.69 -17.79
C GLN A 64 -3.08 -15.27 -17.98
N ALA A 65 -3.58 -14.65 -16.91
CA ALA A 65 -4.09 -13.28 -16.99
C ALA A 65 -2.94 -12.30 -17.23
N ALA A 66 -3.21 -11.21 -17.95
CA ALA A 66 -2.24 -10.14 -18.15
C ALA A 66 -1.78 -9.51 -16.82
N CYS A 67 -2.61 -9.59 -15.79
CA CYS A 67 -2.32 -9.16 -14.44
C CYS A 67 -2.62 -10.31 -13.49
N ALA A 68 -1.59 -10.86 -12.86
CA ALA A 68 -1.75 -11.82 -11.79
C ALA A 68 -2.50 -11.19 -10.61
N GLU A 69 -3.25 -12.02 -9.91
CA GLU A 69 -3.94 -11.63 -8.67
C GLU A 69 -2.91 -11.27 -7.61
N CYS A 70 -3.16 -10.19 -6.88
CA CYS A 70 -2.34 -9.75 -5.75
C CYS A 70 -3.17 -8.85 -4.85
N TRP A 71 -3.26 -9.20 -3.58
CA TRP A 71 -4.02 -8.45 -2.58
C TRP A 71 -3.15 -7.35 -2.00
N ILE A 72 -3.50 -6.10 -2.25
CA ILE A 72 -2.76 -4.93 -1.78
C ILE A 72 -3.67 -4.10 -0.90
N THR A 73 -3.25 -3.83 0.34
CA THR A 73 -3.96 -2.97 1.28
C THR A 73 -3.04 -1.84 1.74
N TYR A 74 -3.53 -0.62 1.65
CA TYR A 74 -2.98 0.55 2.32
C TYR A 74 -3.88 0.90 3.48
N GLU A 75 -3.30 1.15 4.65
CA GLU A 75 -4.05 1.62 5.80
C GLU A 75 -3.26 2.63 6.63
N VAL A 76 -3.98 3.53 7.30
CA VAL A 76 -3.47 4.31 8.42
C VAL A 76 -3.85 3.56 9.70
N PRO A 77 -2.89 2.92 10.39
CA PRO A 77 -3.18 2.14 11.58
C PRO A 77 -3.87 2.99 12.67
N SER A 78 -4.95 2.47 13.25
CA SER A 78 -5.85 3.21 14.15
C SER A 78 -5.36 3.32 15.60
N ASN A 79 -4.07 3.13 15.86
CA ASN A 79 -3.48 3.05 17.21
C ASN A 79 -3.41 4.41 17.92
N GLY A 80 -4.60 4.94 18.24
CA GLY A 80 -4.87 5.82 19.37
C GLY A 80 -4.73 7.30 19.09
N GLU A 81 -3.68 7.74 18.42
CA GLU A 81 -3.36 9.18 18.32
C GLU A 81 -2.59 9.45 17.02
N ALA A 82 -3.26 9.39 15.87
CA ALA A 82 -2.70 10.07 14.70
C ALA A 82 -2.83 11.58 14.97
N PRO A 83 -1.74 12.37 15.02
CA PRO A 83 -1.82 13.81 15.29
C PRO A 83 -2.60 14.57 14.21
N VAL A 84 -2.86 13.91 13.07
CA VAL A 84 -3.59 14.46 11.93
C VAL A 84 -4.61 13.44 11.42
N GLU A 85 -5.84 13.91 11.23
CA GLU A 85 -6.92 13.11 10.64
C GLU A 85 -6.65 12.86 9.14
N VAL A 86 -6.71 11.59 8.74
CA VAL A 86 -6.58 11.15 7.35
C VAL A 86 -7.92 10.62 6.87
N LEU A 87 -8.47 11.23 5.82
CA LEU A 87 -9.68 10.75 5.18
C LEU A 87 -9.41 9.43 4.44
N SER A 88 -10.40 8.53 4.49
CA SER A 88 -10.31 7.21 3.87
C SER A 88 -9.06 6.45 4.34
N ALA A 89 -9.03 6.11 5.62
CA ALA A 89 -7.89 5.45 6.26
C ALA A 89 -7.53 4.07 5.68
N VAL A 90 -8.27 3.56 4.68
CA VAL A 90 -7.99 2.27 4.02
C VAL A 90 -8.25 2.34 2.51
N ARG A 91 -7.32 1.77 1.72
CA ARG A 91 -7.46 1.56 0.26
C ARG A 91 -7.02 0.14 -0.10
N ARG A 92 -7.80 -0.56 -0.93
CA ARG A 92 -7.53 -1.95 -1.33
C ARG A 92 -7.49 -2.12 -2.85
N PHE A 93 -6.66 -3.05 -3.31
CA PHE A 93 -6.56 -3.51 -4.70
C PHE A 93 -6.39 -5.03 -4.74
N ASP A 94 -6.88 -5.66 -5.80
CA ASP A 94 -6.78 -7.10 -6.07
C ASP A 94 -5.78 -7.43 -7.20
N SER A 95 -5.07 -6.41 -7.69
CA SER A 95 -3.91 -6.57 -8.58
C SER A 95 -3.05 -5.30 -8.63
N ARG A 96 -1.76 -5.48 -8.96
CA ARG A 96 -0.84 -4.36 -9.23
C ARG A 96 -1.30 -3.48 -10.39
N CYS A 97 -2.03 -4.03 -11.36
CA CYS A 97 -2.54 -3.27 -12.48
C CYS A 97 -3.64 -2.28 -12.06
N ARG A 98 -4.56 -2.69 -11.18
CA ARG A 98 -5.59 -1.78 -10.66
C ARG A 98 -4.99 -0.71 -9.75
N GLU A 99 -3.98 -1.05 -8.94
CA GLU A 99 -3.19 -0.08 -8.18
C GLU A 99 -2.53 0.96 -9.10
N ALA A 100 -1.80 0.49 -10.13
CA ALA A 100 -1.13 1.37 -11.08
C ALA A 100 -2.10 2.25 -11.88
N PHE A 101 -3.24 1.70 -12.32
CA PHE A 101 -4.28 2.49 -13.00
C PHE A 101 -4.85 3.56 -12.09
N TRP A 102 -5.18 3.20 -10.84
CA TRP A 102 -5.70 4.15 -9.86
C TRP A 102 -4.70 5.28 -9.58
N LEU A 103 -3.43 4.96 -9.39
CA LEU A 103 -2.37 5.97 -9.23
C LEU A 103 -2.33 6.93 -10.41
N LYS A 104 -2.31 6.42 -11.65
CA LYS A 104 -2.31 7.26 -12.86
C LYS A 104 -3.53 8.16 -12.95
N PHE A 105 -4.71 7.62 -12.64
CA PHE A 105 -5.96 8.37 -12.68
C PHE A 105 -5.96 9.56 -11.71
N HIS A 106 -5.36 9.38 -10.54
CA HIS A 106 -5.30 10.41 -9.50
C HIS A 106 -4.06 11.30 -9.55
N SER A 107 -2.98 10.89 -10.23
CA SER A 107 -1.77 11.71 -10.40
C SER A 107 -1.80 12.62 -11.63
N ALA A 108 -2.73 12.37 -12.56
CA ALA A 108 -2.89 13.14 -13.80
C ALA A 108 -3.90 14.31 -13.68
N ASN A 109 -4.45 14.54 -12.49
CA ASN A 109 -5.43 15.59 -12.19
C ASN A 109 -4.90 16.57 -11.16
#